data_AF-A0A7Y4S851-F1
#
_entry.id   AF-A0A7Y4S851-F1
#
_cell.length_a   1.000
_cell.length_b   1.000
_cell.length_c   1.000
_cell.angle_alpha   90.00
_cell.angle_beta   90.00
_cell.angle_gamma   90.00
#
_symmetry.space_group_name_H-M   'P 1'
#
loop_
_entity.id
_entity.type
_entity.pdbx_description
1 polymer ?
#
loop_
_entity_poly.entity_id
_entity_poly.type
_entity_poly.pdbx_seq_one_letter_code
_entity_poly.pdbx_strand_id
1 'polypeptide(L)'
;MLETNQSIKKFNEKVLSFPINFKNGHATKASPRAVSQDIDGLITIHTLQTKDGDGELDWDGWCGLYGYQYQNWSKDSLKSNSIELANLKHLLRFSSVAGLTIDYSMENQILSELENFRKITFYKLVQKFPFFDSEDINACIASLIIRKKIFSDIRLSPFSMITELSVHHELS
;
A
#
# COMPACT_ATOMS: atom_id res chain seq x y z
N MET A 1 -5.28 1.40 0.10
CA MET A 1 -6.59 1.94 -0.31
C MET A 1 -7.20 1.14 -1.46
N LEU A 2 -6.63 1.11 -2.67
CA LEU A 2 -7.21 0.31 -3.77
C LEU A 2 -7.19 -1.19 -3.48
N GLU A 3 -6.07 -1.68 -2.95
CA GLU A 3 -5.85 -3.09 -2.59
C GLU A 3 -6.78 -3.63 -1.52
N THR A 4 -7.26 -2.77 -0.64
CA THR A 4 -8.11 -3.13 0.50
C THR A 4 -9.57 -2.75 0.27
N ASN A 5 -9.88 -2.19 -0.90
CA ASN A 5 -11.25 -1.92 -1.26
C ASN A 5 -11.89 -3.21 -1.78
N GLN A 6 -12.85 -3.73 -1.02
CA GLN A 6 -13.58 -4.96 -1.36
C GLN A 6 -14.35 -4.86 -2.67
N SER A 7 -14.68 -3.64 -3.13
CA SER A 7 -15.34 -3.45 -4.42
C SER A 7 -14.38 -3.60 -5.61
N ILE A 8 -13.07 -3.57 -5.40
CA ILE A 8 -12.08 -3.63 -6.47
C ILE A 8 -11.66 -5.08 -6.72
N LYS A 9 -11.90 -5.56 -7.94
CA LYS A 9 -11.53 -6.91 -8.38
C LYS A 9 -10.06 -6.99 -8.79
N LYS A 10 -9.56 -5.95 -9.48
CA LYS A 10 -8.16 -5.87 -9.93
C LYS A 10 -7.75 -4.41 -10.12
N PHE A 11 -6.46 -4.14 -9.99
CA PHE A 11 -5.89 -2.82 -10.32
C PHE A 11 -4.48 -2.97 -10.91
N ASN A 12 -4.04 -1.95 -11.65
CA ASN A 12 -2.72 -1.86 -12.25
C ASN A 12 -2.13 -0.47 -11.98
N GLU A 13 -0.94 -0.42 -11.40
CA GLU A 13 -0.18 0.83 -11.16
C GLU A 13 0.88 1.11 -12.24
N LYS A 14 1.19 0.12 -13.08
CA LYS A 14 2.10 0.26 -14.23
C LYS A 14 1.32 0.69 -15.46
N VAL A 15 0.72 1.88 -15.38
CA VAL A 15 -0.04 2.44 -16.51
C VAL A 15 0.93 3.19 -17.42
N LEU A 16 0.81 2.98 -18.73
CA LEU A 16 1.61 3.72 -19.70
C LEU A 16 1.12 5.17 -19.78
N SER A 17 2.04 6.07 -20.08
CA SER A 17 1.69 7.48 -20.33
C SER A 17 0.73 7.58 -21.50
N PHE A 18 -0.27 8.44 -21.36
CA PHE A 18 -1.15 8.74 -22.48
C PHE A 18 -0.43 9.58 -23.53
N PRO A 19 -0.67 9.33 -24.82
CA PRO A 19 0.11 9.97 -25.86
C PRO A 19 -0.24 11.44 -26.08
N ILE A 20 -1.44 11.93 -25.72
CA ILE A 20 -1.94 13.27 -26.12
C ILE A 20 -2.81 13.92 -25.02
N ASN A 21 -2.62 15.21 -24.78
CA ASN A 21 -3.51 16.07 -23.99
C ASN A 21 -4.67 16.58 -24.87
N PHE A 22 -5.91 16.30 -24.48
CA PHE A 22 -7.11 16.64 -25.27
C PHE A 22 -7.46 18.13 -25.27
N LYS A 23 -6.94 18.93 -24.32
CA LYS A 23 -7.19 20.38 -24.27
C LYS A 23 -6.36 21.16 -25.29
N ASN A 24 -5.13 20.72 -25.57
CA ASN A 24 -4.19 21.48 -26.40
C ASN A 24 -3.55 20.64 -27.53
N GLY A 25 -3.91 19.36 -27.66
CA GLY A 25 -3.41 18.47 -28.71
C GLY A 25 -1.94 18.09 -28.59
N HIS A 26 -1.25 18.50 -27.52
CA HIS A 26 0.17 18.24 -27.34
C HIS A 26 0.42 16.84 -26.76
N ALA A 27 1.54 16.24 -27.17
CA ALA A 27 1.98 14.99 -26.59
C ALA A 27 2.26 15.16 -25.10
N THR A 28 1.69 14.28 -24.28
CA THR A 28 1.93 14.27 -22.84
C THR A 28 2.73 13.04 -22.43
N LYS A 29 3.47 13.16 -21.34
CA LYS A 29 4.12 12.02 -20.68
C LYS A 29 3.41 11.63 -19.39
N ALA A 30 2.27 12.27 -19.11
CA ALA A 30 1.54 11.99 -17.90
C ALA A 30 0.91 10.60 -17.98
N SER A 31 1.11 9.86 -16.90
CA SER A 31 0.51 8.57 -16.67
C SER A 31 -0.38 8.68 -15.45
N PRO A 32 -1.57 8.07 -15.45
CA PRO A 32 -2.37 7.97 -14.25
C PRO A 32 -1.59 7.12 -13.25
N ARG A 33 -1.88 7.32 -11.96
CA ARG A 33 -1.20 6.59 -10.91
C ARG A 33 -1.61 5.13 -10.87
N ALA A 34 -2.88 4.84 -11.14
CA ALA A 34 -3.40 3.49 -11.25
C ALA A 34 -4.67 3.43 -12.11
N VAL A 35 -5.01 2.24 -12.57
CA VAL A 35 -6.31 1.90 -13.14
C VAL A 35 -6.88 0.76 -12.31
N SER A 36 -8.11 0.87 -11.85
CA SER A 36 -8.81 -0.24 -11.18
C SER A 36 -10.02 -0.70 -11.98
N GLN A 37 -10.42 -1.94 -11.77
CA GLN A 37 -11.69 -2.49 -12.22
C GLN A 37 -12.43 -3.04 -11.01
N ASP A 38 -13.68 -2.62 -10.84
CA ASP A 38 -14.54 -3.12 -9.79
C ASP A 38 -15.15 -4.50 -10.12
N ILE A 39 -15.94 -5.03 -9.20
CA ILE A 39 -16.63 -6.33 -9.37
C ILE A 39 -17.66 -6.28 -10.50
N ASP A 40 -18.30 -5.13 -10.71
CA ASP A 40 -19.32 -4.90 -11.74
C ASP A 40 -18.70 -4.66 -13.12
N GLY A 41 -17.37 -4.58 -13.19
CA GLY A 41 -16.60 -4.46 -14.42
C GLY A 41 -16.29 -3.02 -14.82
N LEU A 42 -16.71 -2.03 -14.03
CA LEU A 42 -16.46 -0.62 -14.23
C LEU A 42 -14.99 -0.29 -14.02
N ILE A 43 -14.44 0.54 -14.91
CA ILE A 43 -13.03 0.92 -14.88
C ILE A 43 -12.91 2.33 -14.30
N THR A 44 -12.05 2.48 -13.30
CA THR A 44 -11.74 3.76 -12.67
C THR A 44 -10.27 4.14 -12.89
N ILE A 45 -10.04 5.35 -13.37
CA ILE A 45 -8.71 5.93 -13.53
C ILE A 45 -8.37 6.75 -12.29
N HIS A 46 -7.23 6.44 -11.68
CA HIS A 46 -6.76 7.09 -10.47
C HIS A 46 -5.57 7.99 -10.76
N THR A 47 -5.67 9.27 -10.38
CA THR A 47 -4.58 10.24 -10.44
C THR A 47 -4.21 10.71 -9.04
N LEU A 48 -3.02 11.29 -8.87
CA LEU A 48 -2.59 11.86 -7.60
C LEU A 48 -2.23 13.33 -7.83
N GLN A 49 -2.85 14.23 -7.07
CA GLN A 49 -2.52 15.64 -7.17
C GLN A 49 -1.14 15.92 -6.53
N THR A 50 -0.13 16.17 -7.35
CA THR A 50 1.19 16.67 -6.94
C THR A 50 1.26 18.19 -7.01
N LYS A 51 2.06 18.82 -6.13
CA LYS A 51 2.26 20.28 -6.12
C LYS A 51 2.92 20.78 -7.41
N ASP A 52 3.73 19.93 -8.02
CA ASP A 52 4.24 20.13 -9.37
C ASP A 52 3.13 19.67 -10.29
N GLY A 53 2.35 20.64 -10.77
CA GLY A 53 1.18 20.38 -11.60
C GLY A 53 1.57 19.51 -12.78
N ASP A 54 1.05 18.28 -12.80
CA ASP A 54 0.86 17.53 -14.04
C ASP A 54 -0.03 18.42 -14.90
N GLY A 55 0.61 19.19 -15.80
CA GLY A 55 -0.01 20.33 -16.48
C GLY A 55 -1.39 19.99 -16.99
N GLU A 56 -2.40 20.65 -16.41
CA GLU A 56 -3.83 20.63 -16.74
C GLU A 56 -4.29 19.54 -17.72
N LEU A 57 -4.13 18.28 -17.36
CA LEU A 57 -4.74 17.21 -18.12
C LEU A 57 -6.19 17.09 -17.69
N ASP A 58 -7.08 17.17 -18.68
CA ASP A 58 -8.50 16.93 -18.48
C ASP A 58 -8.77 15.43 -18.36
N TRP A 59 -8.34 14.86 -17.24
CA TRP A 59 -8.54 13.45 -16.93
C TRP A 59 -10.02 13.09 -16.87
N ASP A 60 -10.85 14.00 -16.38
CA ASP A 60 -12.29 13.82 -16.26
C ASP A 60 -12.95 13.75 -17.64
N GLY A 61 -12.65 14.72 -18.52
CA GLY A 61 -13.10 14.71 -19.91
C GLY A 61 -12.62 13.47 -20.68
N TRP A 62 -11.36 13.05 -20.46
CA TRP A 62 -10.84 11.83 -21.05
C TRP A 62 -11.62 10.59 -20.61
N CYS A 63 -11.84 10.42 -19.31
CA CYS A 63 -12.58 9.29 -18.78
C CYS A 63 -14.02 9.26 -19.31
N GLY A 64 -14.67 10.44 -19.41
CA GLY A 64 -16.01 10.58 -19.98
C GLY A 64 -16.13 10.07 -21.42
N LEU A 65 -15.13 10.31 -22.27
CA LEU A 65 -15.13 9.83 -23.66
C LEU A 65 -15.15 8.30 -23.78
N TYR A 66 -14.51 7.61 -22.85
CA TYR A 66 -14.38 6.15 -22.86
C TYR A 66 -15.32 5.45 -21.88
N GLY A 67 -16.19 6.19 -21.20
CA GLY A 67 -17.11 5.65 -20.20
C GLY A 67 -16.40 5.13 -18.95
N TYR A 68 -15.21 5.65 -18.65
CA TYR A 68 -14.49 5.33 -17.42
C TYR A 68 -14.89 6.30 -16.30
N GLN A 69 -14.74 5.84 -15.07
CA GLN A 69 -14.80 6.71 -13.90
C GLN A 69 -13.45 7.38 -13.66
N TYR A 70 -13.49 8.57 -13.06
CA TYR A 70 -12.30 9.32 -12.67
C TYR A 70 -12.26 9.54 -11.16
N GLN A 71 -11.12 9.26 -10.55
CA GLN A 71 -10.87 9.49 -9.12
C GLN A 71 -9.53 10.20 -8.93
N ASN A 72 -9.57 11.44 -8.47
CA ASN A 72 -8.37 12.17 -8.08
C ASN A 72 -8.09 12.00 -6.58
N TRP A 73 -6.88 11.57 -6.24
CA TRP A 73 -6.43 11.45 -4.87
C TRP A 73 -5.66 12.70 -4.47
N SER A 74 -6.02 13.29 -3.33
CA SER A 74 -5.23 14.36 -2.72
C SER A 74 -4.48 13.85 -1.49
N LYS A 75 -3.47 14.60 -1.05
CA LYS A 75 -2.82 14.34 0.24
C LYS A 75 -3.83 14.38 1.40
N ASP A 76 -4.92 15.13 1.26
CA ASP A 76 -5.95 15.21 2.29
C ASP A 76 -6.86 13.96 2.27
N SER A 77 -7.11 13.37 1.10
CA SER A 77 -7.76 12.05 0.99
C SER A 77 -6.96 10.96 1.70
N LEU A 78 -5.63 11.04 1.67
CA LEU A 78 -4.70 10.13 2.37
C LEU A 78 -4.64 10.39 3.89
N LYS A 79 -5.05 11.57 4.37
CA LYS A 79 -5.11 11.92 5.79
C LYS A 79 -6.41 11.49 6.48
N SER A 80 -7.40 11.03 5.71
CA SER A 80 -8.70 10.58 6.26
C SER A 80 -8.56 9.47 7.32
N ASN A 81 -7.47 8.70 7.28
CA ASN A 81 -7.05 7.81 8.36
C ASN A 81 -5.65 8.21 8.86
N SER A 82 -5.61 9.13 9.85
CA SER A 82 -4.36 9.65 10.43
C SER A 82 -3.51 8.57 11.11
N ILE A 83 -4.15 7.52 11.64
CA ILE A 83 -3.50 6.36 12.25
C ILE A 83 -2.81 5.51 11.17
N GLU A 84 -3.53 5.14 10.11
CA GLU A 84 -2.96 4.39 8.98
C GLU A 84 -1.78 5.15 8.36
N LEU A 85 -1.91 6.47 8.16
CA LEU A 85 -0.83 7.28 7.61
C LEU A 85 0.40 7.32 8.53
N ALA A 86 0.19 7.45 9.85
CA ALA A 86 1.28 7.43 10.82
C ALA A 86 2.00 6.07 10.82
N ASN A 87 1.25 4.97 10.78
CA ASN A 87 1.78 3.62 10.75
C ASN A 87 2.53 3.31 9.46
N LEU A 88 2.00 3.69 8.29
CA LEU A 88 2.69 3.54 7.02
C LEU A 88 4.01 4.31 6.99
N LYS A 89 4.05 5.53 7.54
CA LYS A 89 5.31 6.28 7.70
C LYS A 89 6.29 5.55 8.60
N HIS A 90 5.80 4.95 9.68
CA HIS A 90 6.60 4.20 10.64
C HIS A 90 7.20 2.93 10.00
N LEU A 91 6.39 2.17 9.26
CA LEU A 91 6.84 0.99 8.50
C LEU A 91 7.87 1.36 7.43
N LEU A 92 7.64 2.45 6.69
CA LEU A 92 8.58 2.92 5.68
C LEU A 92 9.93 3.27 6.28
N ARG A 93 9.96 3.92 7.46
CA ARG A 93 11.21 4.22 8.17
C ARG A 93 12.04 2.96 8.38
N PHE A 94 11.44 1.89 8.91
CA PHE A 94 12.14 0.62 9.13
C PHE A 94 12.65 -0.02 7.83
N SER A 95 11.87 0.04 6.75
CA SER A 95 12.30 -0.50 5.45
C SER A 95 13.35 0.35 4.71
N SER A 96 13.49 1.62 5.10
CA SER A 96 14.36 2.60 4.42
C SER A 96 15.69 2.84 5.12
N VAL A 97 15.96 2.14 6.23
CA VAL A 97 17.24 2.23 6.94
C VAL A 97 18.35 1.70 6.02
N ALA A 98 19.29 2.58 5.65
CA ALA A 98 20.42 2.22 4.82
C ALA A 98 21.26 1.11 5.50
N GLY A 99 21.50 0.01 4.78
CA GLY A 99 22.30 -1.12 5.28
C GLY A 99 21.50 -2.26 5.90
N LEU A 100 20.16 -2.14 6.02
CA LEU A 100 19.32 -3.21 6.53
C LEU A 100 19.19 -4.31 5.46
N THR A 101 20.08 -5.29 5.55
CA THR A 101 20.00 -6.52 4.75
C THR A 101 18.98 -7.42 5.40
N ILE A 102 17.92 -7.74 4.67
CA ILE A 102 16.88 -8.64 5.16
C ILE A 102 17.51 -10.03 5.29
N ASP A 103 17.68 -10.48 6.52
CA ASP A 103 18.11 -11.84 6.81
C ASP A 103 16.99 -12.81 6.41
N TYR A 104 17.20 -13.52 5.31
CA TYR A 104 16.26 -14.53 4.81
C TYR A 104 16.02 -15.66 5.81
N SER A 105 16.98 -15.97 6.69
CA SER A 105 16.81 -16.96 7.75
C SER A 105 15.77 -16.48 8.77
N MET A 106 15.91 -15.24 9.25
CA MET A 106 14.95 -14.62 10.16
C MET A 106 13.57 -14.49 9.50
N GLU A 107 13.51 -14.06 8.24
CA GLU A 107 12.25 -13.93 7.50
C GLU A 107 11.49 -15.26 7.48
N ASN A 108 12.16 -16.36 7.15
CA ASN A 108 11.56 -17.69 7.10
C ASN A 108 11.12 -18.19 8.49
N GLN A 109 11.90 -17.90 9.54
CA GLN A 109 11.53 -18.28 10.90
C GLN A 109 10.28 -17.53 11.38
N ILE A 110 10.19 -16.24 11.10
CA ILE A 110 9.00 -15.43 11.45
C ILE A 110 7.77 -15.92 10.70
N LEU A 111 7.90 -16.21 9.39
CA LEU A 111 6.79 -16.75 8.60
C LEU A 111 6.33 -18.11 9.12
N SER A 112 7.27 -19.03 9.38
CA SER A 112 6.94 -20.36 9.92
C SER A 112 6.26 -20.28 11.29
N GLU A 113 6.71 -19.37 12.15
CA GLU A 113 6.04 -19.17 13.45
C GLU A 113 4.63 -18.62 13.24
N LEU A 114 4.45 -17.65 12.34
CA LEU A 114 3.14 -17.09 12.04
C LEU A 114 2.19 -18.08 11.35
N GLU A 115 2.68 -19.06 10.60
CA GLU A 115 1.85 -20.14 10.04
C GLU A 115 1.24 -21.03 11.13
N ASN A 116 1.90 -21.14 12.30
CA ASN A 116 1.38 -21.92 13.42
C ASN A 116 0.26 -21.19 14.19
N PHE A 117 0.07 -19.88 13.95
CA PHE A 117 -0.92 -19.07 14.65
C PHE A 117 -1.89 -18.43 13.66
N ARG A 118 -3.19 -18.53 13.97
CA ARG A 118 -4.20 -17.75 13.25
C ARG A 118 -3.91 -16.24 13.34
N LYS A 119 -3.58 -15.77 14.55
CA LYS A 119 -3.19 -14.39 14.86
C LYS A 119 -2.22 -14.37 16.04
N ILE A 120 -1.26 -13.45 16.04
CA ILE A 120 -0.35 -13.20 17.16
C ILE A 120 -0.14 -11.70 17.35
N THR A 121 0.01 -11.24 18.58
CA THR A 121 0.41 -9.85 18.83
C THR A 121 1.91 -9.69 18.64
N PHE A 122 2.32 -8.51 18.19
CA PHE A 122 3.72 -8.21 17.91
C PHE A 122 4.64 -8.50 19.11
N TYR A 123 4.25 -8.09 20.31
CA TYR A 123 5.00 -8.39 21.54
C TYR A 123 5.27 -9.90 21.73
N LYS A 124 4.23 -10.73 21.53
CA LYS A 124 4.36 -12.18 21.70
C LYS A 124 5.26 -12.80 20.64
N LEU A 125 5.25 -12.25 19.43
CA LEU A 125 6.15 -12.68 18.36
C LEU A 125 7.61 -12.33 18.69
N VAL A 126 7.89 -11.10 19.13
CA VAL A 126 9.26 -10.69 19.54
C VAL A 126 9.79 -11.58 20.66
N GLN A 127 8.95 -11.96 21.62
CA GLN A 127 9.34 -12.87 22.70
C GLN A 127 9.79 -14.27 22.23
N LYS A 128 9.38 -14.72 21.03
CA LYS A 128 9.84 -16.00 20.46
C LYS A 128 11.26 -15.95 19.90
N PHE A 129 11.81 -14.74 19.75
CA PHE A 129 13.10 -14.50 19.12
C PHE A 129 14.07 -13.76 20.06
N PRO A 130 14.38 -14.32 21.26
CA PRO A 130 15.16 -13.62 22.29
C PRO A 130 16.63 -13.38 21.91
N PHE A 131 17.13 -14.06 20.87
CA PHE A 131 18.52 -13.96 20.41
C PHE A 131 18.73 -12.93 19.30
N PHE A 132 17.65 -12.35 18.78
CA PHE A 132 17.70 -11.34 17.73
C PHE A 132 17.47 -9.95 18.34
N ASP A 133 18.06 -8.92 17.72
CA ASP A 133 17.74 -7.55 18.09
C ASP A 133 16.27 -7.26 17.77
N SER A 134 15.60 -6.63 18.73
CA SER A 134 14.26 -6.11 18.54
C SER A 134 14.14 -5.21 17.32
N GLU A 135 15.16 -4.40 16.99
CA GLU A 135 15.12 -3.53 15.82
C GLU A 135 15.17 -4.32 14.51
N ASP A 136 15.94 -5.40 14.46
CA ASP A 136 16.02 -6.28 13.29
C ASP A 136 14.70 -7.03 13.07
N ILE A 137 14.08 -7.53 14.15
CA ILE A 137 12.76 -8.15 14.09
C ILE A 137 11.72 -7.14 13.59
N ASN A 138 11.75 -5.91 14.11
CA ASN A 138 10.84 -4.84 13.70
C ASN A 138 10.97 -4.53 12.20
N ALA A 139 12.20 -4.45 11.70
CA ALA A 139 12.46 -4.17 10.31
C ALA A 139 12.08 -5.35 9.39
N CYS A 140 12.31 -6.58 9.84
CA CYS A 140 11.89 -7.78 9.13
C CYS A 140 10.36 -7.86 9.01
N ILE A 141 9.63 -7.64 10.11
CA ILE A 141 8.15 -7.60 10.12
C ILE A 141 7.63 -6.45 9.25
N ALA A 142 8.23 -5.26 9.34
CA ALA A 142 7.83 -4.13 8.51
C ALA A 142 8.01 -4.45 7.02
N SER A 143 9.13 -5.07 6.64
CA SER A 143 9.37 -5.55 5.28
C SER A 143 8.34 -6.59 4.84
N LEU A 144 8.02 -7.57 5.69
CA LEU A 144 7.01 -8.59 5.42
C LEU A 144 5.61 -8.00 5.21
N ILE A 145 5.22 -6.98 6.00
CA ILE A 145 3.95 -6.25 5.83
C ILE A 145 3.95 -5.50 4.49
N ILE A 146 5.01 -4.75 4.19
CA ILE A 146 5.12 -3.97 2.95
C ILE A 146 5.08 -4.88 1.71
N ARG A 147 5.73 -6.05 1.79
CA ARG A 147 5.72 -7.10 0.75
C ARG A 147 4.45 -7.94 0.74
N LYS A 148 3.51 -7.69 1.65
CA LYS A 148 2.23 -8.39 1.78
C LYS A 148 2.34 -9.90 2.01
N LYS A 149 3.43 -10.33 2.65
CA LYS A 149 3.56 -11.70 3.12
C LYS A 149 2.84 -11.92 4.44
N ILE A 150 2.64 -10.85 5.21
CA ILE A 150 1.87 -10.85 6.45
C ILE A 150 0.92 -9.64 6.47
N PHE A 151 -0.22 -9.81 7.10
CA PHE A 151 -1.27 -8.83 7.31
C PHE A 151 -1.24 -8.32 8.75
N SER A 152 -1.64 -7.06 8.93
CA SER A 152 -1.68 -6.43 10.25
C SER A 152 -2.84 -5.47 10.40
N ASP A 153 -3.25 -5.24 11.65
CA ASP A 153 -4.35 -4.32 12.02
C ASP A 153 -3.92 -2.84 12.06
N ILE A 154 -2.80 -2.49 11.42
CA ILE A 154 -2.24 -1.12 11.34
C ILE A 154 -3.18 -0.07 10.74
N ARG A 155 -4.31 -0.49 10.19
CA ARG A 155 -5.38 0.39 9.70
C ARG A 155 -6.31 0.86 10.82
N LEU A 156 -6.37 0.09 11.90
CA LEU A 156 -7.30 0.25 13.03
C LEU A 156 -6.59 0.73 14.29
N SER A 157 -5.36 0.29 14.51
CA SER A 157 -4.59 0.58 15.73
C SER A 157 -3.19 1.13 15.42
N PRO A 158 -2.59 1.94 16.31
CA PRO A 158 -1.19 2.37 16.16
C PRO A 158 -0.24 1.17 16.09
N PHE A 159 0.73 1.23 15.17
CA PHE A 159 1.78 0.22 15.03
C PHE A 159 2.60 0.17 16.31
N SER A 160 2.38 -0.87 17.09
CA SER A 160 2.85 -0.97 18.46
C SER A 160 2.90 -2.43 18.88
N MET A 161 3.35 -2.67 20.12
CA MET A 161 3.47 -4.02 20.68
C MET A 161 2.15 -4.82 20.74
N ILE A 162 1.00 -4.14 20.63
CA ILE A 162 -0.33 -4.75 20.61
C ILE A 162 -0.87 -5.05 19.21
N THR A 163 -0.18 -4.58 18.15
CA THR A 163 -0.56 -4.83 16.75
C THR A 163 -0.67 -6.33 16.50
N GLU A 164 -1.80 -6.74 15.91
CA GLU A 164 -2.05 -8.13 15.52
C GLU A 164 -1.41 -8.40 14.15
N LEU A 165 -0.76 -9.55 14.04
CA LEU A 165 -0.12 -10.04 12.83
C LEU A 165 -0.72 -11.40 12.44
N SER A 166 -0.89 -11.62 11.14
CA SER A 166 -1.36 -12.89 10.57
C SER A 166 -0.80 -13.11 9.17
N VAL A 167 -0.56 -14.36 8.78
CA VAL A 167 -0.25 -14.73 7.38
C VAL A 167 -1.54 -14.87 6.54
N HIS A 168 -2.69 -14.99 7.21
CA HIS A 168 -3.99 -15.11 6.55
C HIS A 168 -4.66 -13.73 6.42
N HIS A 169 -5.25 -13.47 5.25
CA HIS A 169 -5.97 -12.23 4.97
C HIS A 169 -7.36 -12.23 5.66
N GLU A 170 -7.37 -12.24 6.99
CA GLU A 170 -8.61 -12.28 7.80
C GLU A 170 -9.06 -10.90 8.32
N LEU A 171 -8.28 -9.84 8.05
CA LEU A 171 -8.56 -8.50 8.54
C LEU A 171 -9.45 -7.75 7.53
N SER A 172 -10.77 -7.94 7.69
CA SER A 172 -11.84 -7.18 7.04
C SER A 172 -12.53 -6.27 8.04
#